data_AF-A0A2N9I9K7-F1
#
_entry.id   AF-A0A2N9I9K7-F1
#
_cell.length_a   1.000
_cell.length_b   1.000
_cell.length_c   1.000
_cell.angle_alpha   90.00
_cell.angle_beta   90.00
_cell.angle_gamma   90.00
#
_symmetry.space_group_name_H-M   'P 1'
#
loop_
_entity.id
_entity.type
_entity.pdbx_description
1 polymer ?
#
loop_
_entity_poly.entity_id
_entity_poly.type
_entity_poly.pdbx_seq_one_letter_code
_entity_poly.pdbx_strand_id
1 'polypeptide(L)'
;MTDGHNNRTAYGYNDVFDEPAMGWARYAHTMRIWVYNSGFFYIRPTIPSIELLDRVAGRLSREPHSWDQAVFNEELFFPSHPGYDGLHAARRTMDFYLFMNSKVLFKTVRKDGSLSKLKPVIIHVNYHPDKLPRMKAIVEFFVNGNWDALKPFPDGSE
;
A
#
# COMPACT_ATOMS: atom_id res chain seq x y z
N MET A 1 -3.62 2.24 -4.04
CA MET A 1 -3.63 2.54 -2.59
C MET A 1 -2.26 2.17 -1.99
N THR A 2 -1.95 2.50 -0.73
CA THR A 2 -0.65 2.16 -0.09
C THR A 2 -0.80 1.06 0.97
N ASP A 3 0.23 0.22 1.13
CA ASP A 3 0.35 -0.65 2.30
C ASP A 3 0.79 0.11 3.57
N GLY A 4 1.25 1.35 3.42
CA GLY A 4 1.53 2.26 4.53
C GLY A 4 0.29 2.56 5.37
N HIS A 5 0.50 2.95 6.63
CA HIS A 5 -0.58 3.11 7.60
C HIS A 5 -0.46 4.39 8.46
N ASN A 6 0.42 5.31 8.07
CA ASN A 6 0.55 6.66 8.60
C ASN A 6 1.24 7.54 7.55
N ASN A 7 1.31 8.87 7.76
CA ASN A 7 1.92 9.79 6.79
C ASN A 7 3.31 9.34 6.31
N ARG A 8 4.18 8.92 7.25
CA ARG A 8 5.56 8.52 6.95
C ARG A 8 5.60 7.29 6.04
N THR A 9 4.81 6.25 6.34
CA THR A 9 4.83 5.00 5.58
C THR A 9 3.99 5.08 4.30
N ALA A 10 2.91 5.86 4.29
CA ALA A 10 2.04 6.05 3.13
C ALA A 10 2.68 6.94 2.05
N TYR A 11 3.32 8.04 2.46
CA TYR A 11 3.85 9.06 1.53
C TYR A 11 5.37 9.00 1.35
N GLY A 12 6.02 8.12 2.10
CA GLY A 12 7.46 7.94 2.06
C GLY A 12 8.23 8.98 2.88
N TYR A 13 9.52 8.70 3.08
CA TYR A 13 10.42 9.54 3.87
C TYR A 13 11.88 9.31 3.48
N ASN A 14 12.71 10.32 3.75
CA ASN A 14 14.16 10.19 3.71
C ASN A 14 14.62 9.39 4.95
N ASP A 15 15.41 8.35 4.71
CA ASP A 15 16.03 7.53 5.75
C ASP A 15 17.54 7.46 5.54
N VAL A 16 18.28 7.18 6.60
CA VAL A 16 19.75 7.12 6.54
C VAL A 16 20.20 5.67 6.64
N PHE A 17 20.90 5.19 5.61
CA PHE A 17 21.66 3.95 5.67
C PHE A 17 23.00 4.22 6.35
N ASP A 18 23.34 3.38 7.32
CA ASP A 18 24.57 3.47 8.10
C ASP A 18 25.56 2.38 7.67
N GLU A 19 26.69 2.80 7.11
CA GLU A 19 27.79 1.94 6.68
C GLU A 19 29.07 2.28 7.46
N PRO A 20 29.27 1.72 8.67
CA PRO A 20 30.34 2.14 9.58
C PRO A 20 31.75 2.07 8.98
N ALA A 21 32.01 1.13 8.07
CA ALA A 21 33.30 0.94 7.41
C ALA A 21 33.77 2.16 6.60
N MET A 22 32.83 3.03 6.17
CA MET A 22 33.12 4.24 5.40
C MET A 22 33.55 5.44 6.28
N GLY A 23 33.65 5.26 7.59
CA GLY A 23 34.18 6.25 8.52
C GLY A 23 33.38 7.56 8.52
N TRP A 24 34.00 8.67 8.13
CA TRP A 24 33.37 9.99 8.09
C TRP A 24 32.16 10.03 7.13
N ALA A 25 32.20 9.29 6.02
CA ALA A 25 31.15 9.25 5.00
C ALA A 25 30.14 8.09 5.21
N ARG A 26 30.00 7.57 6.44
CA ARG A 26 29.17 6.39 6.75
C ARG A 26 27.66 6.54 6.53
N TYR A 27 27.15 7.76 6.38
CA TYR A 27 25.72 8.01 6.28
C TYR A 27 25.32 8.34 4.84
N ALA A 28 24.51 7.46 4.25
CA ALA A 28 23.95 7.66 2.92
C ALA A 28 22.42 7.85 3.03
N HIS A 29 21.91 8.88 2.36
CA HIS A 29 20.47 9.11 2.30
C HIS A 29 19.79 8.12 1.34
N THR A 30 18.68 7.56 1.78
CA THR A 30 17.81 6.66 1.03
C THR A 30 16.39 7.19 1.06
N MET A 31 15.57 6.82 0.07
CA MET A 31 14.14 7.08 0.10
C MET A 31 13.40 5.79 0.40
N ARG A 32 12.60 5.79 1.46
CA ARG A 32 11.75 4.65 1.83
C ARG A 32 10.29 4.97 1.57
N ILE A 33 9.63 4.08 0.86
CA ILE A 33 8.19 4.10 0.62
C ILE A 33 7.67 2.69 0.78
N TRP A 34 6.52 2.54 1.45
CA TRP A 34 5.85 1.25 1.46
C TRP A 34 5.19 1.03 0.11
N VAL A 35 5.28 -0.20 -0.39
CA VAL A 35 4.76 -0.58 -1.68
C VAL A 35 3.29 -0.19 -1.85
N TYR A 36 2.90 0.11 -3.08
CA TYR A 36 1.52 0.24 -3.43
C TYR A 36 0.83 -1.12 -3.39
N ASN A 37 -0.33 -1.13 -2.78
CA ASN A 37 -1.16 -2.32 -2.70
C ASN A 37 -1.91 -2.49 -4.02
N SER A 38 -1.76 -3.65 -4.65
CA SER A 38 -2.36 -3.96 -5.96
C SER A 38 -3.85 -4.32 -5.89
N GLY A 39 -4.45 -4.38 -4.70
CA GLY A 39 -5.88 -4.67 -4.55
C GLY A 39 -6.81 -3.54 -4.99
N PHE A 40 -6.31 -2.30 -5.05
CA PHE A 40 -7.06 -1.18 -5.64
C PHE A 40 -6.15 -0.05 -6.13
N PHE A 41 -6.28 0.29 -7.40
CA PHE A 41 -5.59 1.41 -8.03
C PHE A 41 -6.42 2.02 -9.15
N TYR A 42 -6.07 3.26 -9.50
CA TYR A 42 -6.54 3.94 -10.70
C TYR A 42 -5.35 4.15 -11.63
N ILE A 43 -5.50 3.76 -12.90
CA ILE A 43 -4.48 3.95 -13.94
C ILE A 43 -5.11 4.73 -15.08
N ARG A 44 -4.49 5.87 -15.42
CA ARG A 44 -4.86 6.64 -16.62
C ARG A 44 -4.16 6.01 -17.83
N PRO A 45 -4.84 5.79 -18.97
CA PRO A 45 -4.25 5.16 -20.15
C PRO A 45 -3.31 6.12 -20.89
N THR A 46 -2.12 6.35 -20.32
CA THR A 46 -1.02 7.08 -20.95
C THR A 46 0.01 6.09 -21.49
N ILE A 47 0.88 6.52 -22.42
CA ILE A 47 1.93 5.64 -22.97
C ILE A 47 2.76 4.98 -21.84
N PRO A 48 3.31 5.70 -20.84
CA PRO A 48 4.05 5.07 -19.75
C PRO A 48 3.22 4.11 -18.89
N SER A 49 1.92 4.36 -18.74
CA SER A 49 1.03 3.49 -17.96
C SER A 49 0.62 2.22 -18.70
N ILE A 50 0.49 2.28 -20.02
CA ILE A 50 0.26 1.10 -20.86
C ILE A 50 1.52 0.23 -20.83
N GLU A 51 2.68 0.85 -21.01
CA GLU A 51 3.97 0.14 -20.94
C GLU A 51 4.20 -0.51 -19.58
N LEU A 52 3.85 0.16 -18.47
CA LEU A 52 3.86 -0.44 -17.14
C LEU A 52 3.06 -1.75 -17.10
N LEU A 53 1.83 -1.73 -17.62
CA LEU A 53 0.96 -2.90 -17.60
C LEU A 53 1.46 -4.01 -18.53
N ASP A 54 2.01 -3.66 -19.70
CA ASP A 54 2.60 -4.63 -20.63
C ASP A 54 3.81 -5.34 -20.00
N ARG A 55 4.68 -4.59 -19.31
CA ARG A 55 5.84 -5.16 -18.59
C ARG A 55 5.42 -6.06 -17.44
N VAL A 56 4.44 -5.62 -16.62
CA VAL A 56 3.90 -6.42 -15.52
C VAL A 56 3.28 -7.72 -16.03
N ALA A 57 2.44 -7.65 -17.06
CA ALA A 57 1.82 -8.83 -17.66
C ALA A 57 2.87 -9.78 -18.27
N GLY A 58 3.85 -9.25 -18.98
CA GLY A 58 4.95 -10.02 -19.57
C GLY A 58 5.85 -10.70 -18.53
N ARG A 59 6.07 -10.08 -17.37
CA ARG A 59 6.80 -10.71 -16.25
C ARG A 59 5.97 -11.78 -15.57
N LEU A 60 4.73 -11.49 -15.18
CA LEU A 60 3.86 -12.48 -14.54
C LEU A 60 3.59 -13.71 -15.42
N SER A 61 3.59 -13.55 -16.75
CA SER A 61 3.45 -14.67 -17.68
C SER A 61 4.68 -15.59 -17.75
N ARG A 62 5.88 -15.06 -17.46
CA ARG A 62 7.16 -15.79 -17.54
C ARG A 62 7.65 -16.26 -16.17
N GLU A 63 7.23 -15.59 -15.10
CA GLU A 63 7.63 -15.83 -13.73
C GLU A 63 6.42 -16.32 -12.91
N PRO A 64 6.04 -17.61 -12.99
CA PRO A 64 4.77 -18.11 -12.44
C PRO A 64 4.66 -18.06 -10.91
N HIS A 65 5.77 -17.87 -10.22
CA HIS A 65 5.82 -17.74 -8.76
C HIS A 65 5.92 -16.29 -8.28
N SER A 66 5.94 -15.32 -9.21
CA SER A 66 6.01 -13.91 -8.87
C SER A 66 4.67 -13.40 -8.38
N TRP A 67 4.70 -12.55 -7.36
CA TRP A 67 3.52 -11.90 -6.79
C TRP A 67 3.22 -10.61 -7.57
N ASP A 68 1.98 -10.39 -7.99
CA ASP A 68 1.55 -9.26 -8.82
C ASP A 68 1.91 -7.89 -8.21
N GLN A 69 1.61 -7.69 -6.92
CA GLN A 69 2.04 -6.52 -6.15
C GLN A 69 3.56 -6.30 -6.19
N ALA A 70 4.37 -7.36 -6.08
CA ALA A 70 5.83 -7.23 -6.10
C ALA A 70 6.29 -6.75 -7.48
N VAL A 71 5.88 -7.46 -8.53
CA VAL A 71 6.22 -7.13 -9.93
C VAL A 71 5.75 -5.72 -10.29
N PHE A 72 4.52 -5.35 -9.93
CA PHE A 72 3.97 -4.02 -10.20
C PHE A 72 4.82 -2.91 -9.55
N ASN A 73 5.24 -3.10 -8.30
CA ASN A 73 6.06 -2.09 -7.63
C ASN A 73 7.49 -2.08 -8.16
N GLU A 74 8.10 -3.23 -8.45
CA GLU A 74 9.43 -3.27 -9.05
C GLU A 74 9.47 -2.52 -10.39
N GLU A 75 8.55 -2.81 -11.31
CA GLU A 75 8.48 -2.09 -12.59
C GLU A 75 8.25 -0.59 -12.37
N LEU A 76 7.36 -0.21 -11.45
CA LEU A 76 7.04 1.18 -11.19
C LEU A 76 8.19 1.97 -10.52
N PHE A 77 9.05 1.32 -9.74
CA PHE A 77 10.03 2.00 -8.88
C PHE A 77 11.48 1.80 -9.29
N PHE A 78 11.83 0.77 -10.06
CA PHE A 78 13.22 0.57 -10.46
C PHE A 78 13.74 1.73 -11.32
N PRO A 79 14.91 2.30 -10.96
CA PRO A 79 15.54 3.34 -11.76
C PRO A 79 16.08 2.73 -13.05
N SER A 80 16.30 3.57 -14.06
CA SER A 80 17.02 3.15 -15.25
C SER A 80 18.44 2.72 -14.89
N HIS A 81 18.92 1.62 -15.48
CA HIS A 81 20.26 1.08 -15.29
C HIS A 81 20.71 0.35 -16.57
N PRO A 82 21.98 -0.07 -16.71
CA PRO A 82 22.42 -0.79 -17.90
C PRO A 82 21.49 -1.99 -18.19
N GLY A 83 20.90 -2.00 -19.39
CA GLY A 83 19.95 -3.04 -19.82
C GLY A 83 18.50 -2.87 -19.34
N TYR A 84 18.15 -1.78 -18.65
CA TYR A 84 16.79 -1.50 -18.20
C TYR A 84 16.46 -0.02 -18.32
N ASP A 85 15.53 0.31 -19.22
CA ASP A 85 14.96 1.65 -19.32
C ASP A 85 13.82 1.76 -18.31
N GLY A 86 13.99 2.64 -17.32
CA GLY A 86 13.04 2.83 -16.24
C GLY A 86 11.74 3.48 -16.73
N LEU A 87 10.62 3.13 -16.11
CA LEU A 87 9.33 3.69 -16.47
C LEU A 87 9.22 5.16 -16.04
N HIS A 88 8.75 6.02 -16.94
CA HIS A 88 8.47 7.42 -16.66
C HIS A 88 7.03 7.66 -16.19
N ALA A 89 6.39 6.64 -15.60
CA ALA A 89 5.02 6.74 -15.12
C ALA A 89 4.93 7.64 -13.89
N ALA A 90 4.17 8.72 -13.99
CA ALA A 90 3.84 9.55 -12.83
C ALA A 90 2.91 8.77 -11.88
N ARG A 91 3.17 8.89 -10.57
CA ARG A 91 2.41 8.20 -9.53
C ARG A 91 1.95 9.17 -8.44
N ARG A 92 0.82 8.85 -7.82
CA ARG A 92 0.28 9.55 -6.65
C ARG A 92 -0.30 8.53 -5.67
N THR A 93 0.04 8.69 -4.40
CA THR A 93 -0.58 7.91 -3.33
C THR A 93 -1.96 8.46 -3.02
N MET A 94 -2.99 7.60 -3.04
CA MET A 94 -4.32 7.93 -2.55
C MET A 94 -4.29 8.15 -1.04
N ASP A 95 -5.12 9.05 -0.51
CA ASP A 95 -5.19 9.31 0.93
C ASP A 95 -5.51 8.03 1.71
N PHE A 96 -4.65 7.65 2.68
CA PHE A 96 -4.76 6.37 3.36
C PHE A 96 -5.93 6.29 4.35
N TYR A 97 -6.52 7.43 4.75
CA TYR A 97 -7.77 7.44 5.53
C TYR A 97 -9.00 7.30 4.63
N LEU A 98 -8.94 7.73 3.37
CA LEU A 98 -10.07 7.52 2.44
C LEU A 98 -10.00 6.16 1.72
N PHE A 99 -8.81 5.62 1.53
CA PHE A 99 -8.55 4.34 0.85
C PHE A 99 -7.77 3.41 1.80
N MET A 100 -8.46 2.96 2.85
CA MET A 100 -7.86 2.27 3.99
C MET A 100 -7.46 0.83 3.64
N ASN A 101 -6.33 0.40 4.17
CA ASN A 101 -6.02 -1.02 4.36
C ASN A 101 -6.40 -1.47 5.80
N SER A 102 -6.31 -2.76 6.09
CA SER A 102 -6.67 -3.29 7.41
C SER A 102 -5.86 -2.67 8.56
N LYS A 103 -4.58 -2.35 8.35
CA LYS A 103 -3.75 -1.73 9.40
C LYS A 103 -4.29 -0.36 9.76
N VAL A 104 -4.68 0.45 8.78
CA VAL A 104 -5.29 1.77 9.02
C VAL A 104 -6.59 1.63 9.79
N LEU A 105 -7.48 0.75 9.36
CA LEU A 105 -8.78 0.59 10.02
C LEU A 105 -8.65 0.01 11.44
N PHE A 106 -8.07 -1.19 11.55
CA PHE A 106 -8.13 -1.97 12.78
C PHE A 106 -7.15 -1.47 13.84
N LYS A 107 -5.97 -0.96 13.47
CA LYS A 107 -4.99 -0.47 14.45
C LYS A 107 -5.20 0.98 14.85
N THR A 108 -5.80 1.81 13.98
CA THR A 108 -5.86 3.26 14.18
C THR A 108 -7.28 3.80 14.14
N VAL A 109 -7.93 3.80 12.96
CA VAL A 109 -9.19 4.55 12.75
C VAL A 109 -10.30 4.13 13.70
N ARG A 110 -10.54 2.82 13.87
CA ARG A 110 -11.65 2.34 14.72
C ARG A 110 -11.50 2.70 16.20
N LYS A 111 -10.28 3.01 16.64
CA LYS A 111 -9.94 3.30 18.04
C LYS A 111 -9.94 4.80 18.35
N ASP A 112 -9.99 5.64 17.33
CA ASP A 112 -9.98 7.09 17.47
C ASP A 112 -11.38 7.65 17.26
N GLY A 113 -11.89 8.39 18.25
CA GLY A 113 -13.26 8.92 18.24
C GLY A 113 -13.53 10.01 17.19
N SER A 114 -12.48 10.59 16.60
CA SER A 114 -12.58 11.54 15.50
C SER A 114 -12.47 10.84 14.14
N LEU A 115 -11.48 9.95 13.98
CA LEU A 115 -11.23 9.24 12.73
C LEU A 115 -12.31 8.19 12.43
N SER A 116 -12.86 7.54 13.44
CA SER A 116 -13.95 6.55 13.29
C SER A 116 -15.20 7.13 12.62
N LYS A 117 -15.37 8.46 12.64
CA LYS A 117 -16.49 9.16 11.99
C LYS A 117 -16.25 9.42 10.50
N LEU A 118 -15.03 9.20 9.99
CA LEU A 118 -14.74 9.33 8.58
C LEU A 118 -15.54 8.32 7.75
N LYS A 119 -15.98 8.72 6.57
CA LYS A 119 -16.58 7.82 5.58
C LYS A 119 -15.53 7.46 4.54
N PRO A 120 -14.87 6.30 4.64
CA PRO A 120 -13.91 5.88 3.63
C PRO A 120 -14.59 5.67 2.29
N VAL A 121 -13.83 5.84 1.21
CA VAL A 121 -14.23 5.47 -0.15
C VAL A 121 -14.13 3.97 -0.32
N ILE A 122 -13.00 3.37 0.12
CA ILE A 122 -12.75 1.93 0.08
C ILE A 122 -12.04 1.50 1.36
N ILE A 123 -12.37 0.30 1.83
CA ILE A 123 -11.61 -0.43 2.85
C ILE A 123 -11.20 -1.76 2.24
N HIS A 124 -9.90 -1.95 2.02
CA HIS A 124 -9.35 -3.23 1.59
C HIS A 124 -9.02 -4.08 2.82
N VAL A 125 -9.77 -5.17 3.01
CA VAL A 125 -9.52 -6.16 4.07
C VAL A 125 -8.39 -7.11 3.67
N ASN A 126 -7.15 -6.63 3.84
CA ASN A 126 -5.92 -7.38 3.64
C ASN A 126 -5.35 -7.92 4.97
N TYR A 127 -4.35 -8.80 4.91
CA TYR A 127 -3.65 -9.39 6.07
C TYR A 127 -4.47 -10.32 6.99
N HIS A 128 -5.67 -10.73 6.60
CA HIS A 128 -6.54 -11.57 7.43
C HIS A 128 -7.03 -12.82 6.70
N PRO A 129 -7.11 -14.00 7.37
CA PRO A 129 -7.80 -15.18 6.86
C PRO A 129 -9.33 -15.06 7.02
N ASP A 130 -9.81 -14.40 8.07
CA ASP A 130 -11.21 -14.19 8.42
C ASP A 130 -11.83 -12.96 7.72
N LYS A 131 -11.59 -12.81 6.41
CA LYS A 131 -12.00 -11.60 5.65
C LYS A 131 -13.50 -11.37 5.65
N LEU A 132 -14.30 -12.41 5.44
CA LEU A 132 -15.75 -12.27 5.28
C LEU A 132 -16.43 -11.73 6.55
N PRO A 133 -16.21 -12.29 7.76
CA PRO A 133 -16.73 -11.71 9.00
C PRO A 133 -16.33 -10.25 9.20
N ARG A 134 -15.06 -9.89 8.94
CA ARG A 134 -14.58 -8.51 9.03
C ARG A 134 -15.28 -7.58 8.06
N MET A 135 -15.45 -7.99 6.80
CA MET A 135 -16.17 -7.20 5.79
C MET A 135 -17.62 -6.95 6.20
N LYS A 136 -18.32 -7.96 6.75
CA LYS A 136 -19.68 -7.78 7.26
C LYS A 136 -19.72 -6.76 8.41
N ALA A 137 -18.81 -6.87 9.37
CA ALA A 137 -18.72 -5.93 10.49
C ALA A 137 -18.37 -4.50 10.05
N ILE A 138 -17.55 -4.36 9.00
CA ILE A 138 -17.24 -3.06 8.39
C ILE A 138 -18.50 -2.42 7.80
N VAL A 139 -19.35 -3.19 7.11
CA VAL A 139 -20.64 -2.71 6.60
C VAL A 139 -21.55 -2.31 7.77
N GLU A 140 -21.66 -3.15 8.79
CA GLU A 140 -22.45 -2.83 10.00
C GLU A 140 -22.00 -1.51 10.64
N PHE A 141 -20.69 -1.28 10.72
CA PHE A 141 -20.11 -0.07 11.31
C PHE A 141 -20.35 1.19 10.48
N PHE A 142 -19.94 1.20 9.21
CA PHE A 142 -19.95 2.42 8.39
C PHE A 142 -21.26 2.67 7.65
N VAL A 143 -22.04 1.63 7.35
CA VAL A 143 -23.29 1.73 6.59
C VAL A 143 -24.50 1.69 7.51
N ASN A 144 -24.55 0.74 8.45
CA ASN A 144 -25.72 0.54 9.31
C ASN A 144 -25.65 1.29 10.65
N GLY A 145 -24.49 1.89 10.98
CA GLY A 145 -24.32 2.69 12.19
C GLY A 145 -24.15 1.87 13.48
N ASN A 146 -23.81 0.59 13.38
CA ASN A 146 -23.47 -0.23 14.53
C ASN A 146 -22.01 0.00 14.95
N TRP A 147 -21.78 1.00 15.79
CA TRP A 147 -20.47 1.42 16.28
C TRP A 147 -19.70 0.33 17.07
N ASP A 148 -20.38 -0.73 17.49
CA ASP A 148 -19.76 -1.83 18.25
C ASP A 148 -19.34 -2.99 17.36
N ALA A 149 -19.74 -3.01 16.08
CA ALA A 149 -19.52 -4.14 15.17
C ALA A 149 -18.04 -4.53 15.00
N LEU A 150 -17.12 -3.55 15.09
CA LEU A 150 -15.69 -3.79 14.94
C LEU A 150 -14.99 -4.20 16.24
N LYS A 151 -15.61 -4.04 17.42
CA LYS A 151 -14.97 -4.31 18.73
C LYS A 151 -14.51 -5.76 18.92
N PRO A 152 -15.24 -6.80 18.46
CA PRO A 152 -14.84 -8.19 18.70
C PRO A 152 -13.56 -8.61 17.95
N PHE A 153 -13.14 -7.89 16.92
CA PHE A 153 -12.00 -8.31 16.09
C PHE A 153 -10.67 -7.87 16.69
N PRO A 154 -9.63 -8.72 16.71
CA PRO A 154 -8.27 -8.28 17.04
C PRO A 154 -7.71 -7.37 15.94
N ASP A 155 -6.64 -6.65 16.28
CA ASP A 155 -5.93 -5.75 15.35
C ASP A 155 -5.35 -6.50 14.14
N GLY A 156 -4.82 -7.70 14.40
CA GLY A 156 -4.23 -8.59 13.40
C GLY A 156 -5.05 -9.86 13.23
N SER A 157 -4.41 -10.88 12.67
CA SER A 157 -4.91 -12.25 12.70
C SER A 157 -4.19 -13.02 13.78
N GLU A 158 -4.97 -13.75 14.58
CA GLU A 158 -4.51 -14.79 15.49
C GLU A 158 -4.80 -16.15 14.85
#